data_AF-A0A5J4PA39-F1
#
_entry.id   AF-A0A5J4PA39-F1
#
_cell.length_a   1.000
_cell.length_b   1.000
_cell.length_c   1.000
_cell.angle_alpha   90.00
_cell.angle_beta   90.00
_cell.angle_gamma   90.00
#
_symmetry.space_group_name_H-M   'P 1'
#
loop_
_entity.id
_entity.type
_entity.pdbx_description
1 polymer ?
#
loop_
_entity_poly.entity_id
_entity_poly.type
_entity_poly.pdbx_seq_one_letter_code
_entity_poly.pdbx_strand_id
1 'polypeptide(L)' 'MKTILSLSPQGVWKHFHSLTQIPRPSGYMQPITEFLLNFGRGLNLESSID' A
#
# COMPACT_ATOMS: atom_id res chain seq x y z
N MET A 1 -17.08 3.61 17.53
CA MET A 1 -15.60 3.71 17.43
C MET A 1 -15.26 4.27 16.06
N LYS A 2 -14.36 5.25 15.96
CA LYS A 2 -13.84 5.72 14.66
C LYS A 2 -12.76 4.74 14.21
N THR A 3 -12.91 4.16 13.03
CA THR A 3 -11.89 3.29 12.42
C THR A 3 -10.99 4.14 11.51
N ILE A 4 -9.78 3.68 11.24
CA ILE A 4 -8.89 4.35 10.30
C ILE A 4 -9.52 4.53 8.91
N LEU A 5 -10.37 3.59 8.49
CA LEU A 5 -11.13 3.65 7.23
C LEU A 5 -12.20 4.75 7.19
N SER A 6 -12.61 5.28 8.35
CA SER A 6 -13.60 6.36 8.45
C SER A 6 -12.98 7.76 8.32
N LEU A 7 -11.65 7.86 8.30
CA LEU A 7 -10.94 9.14 8.24
C LEU A 7 -11.00 9.75 6.83
N SER A 8 -11.14 11.07 6.76
CA SER A 8 -11.05 11.85 5.52
C SER A 8 -9.61 12.30 5.26
N PRO A 9 -9.16 12.34 4.00
CA PRO A 9 -9.83 11.85 2.79
C PRO A 9 -9.77 10.32 2.69
N GLN A 10 -10.89 9.70 2.34
CA GLN A 10 -11.06 8.24 2.40
C GLN A 10 -10.10 7.49 1.48
N GLY A 11 -9.75 8.05 0.32
CA GLY A 11 -8.79 7.42 -0.61
C GLY A 11 -7.43 7.17 0.05
N VAL A 12 -6.89 8.19 0.72
CA VAL A 12 -5.59 8.11 1.40
C VAL A 12 -5.62 7.05 2.50
N TRP A 13 -6.63 7.09 3.37
CA TRP A 13 -6.70 6.20 4.52
C TRP A 13 -7.03 4.75 4.16
N LYS A 14 -7.77 4.51 3.06
CA LYS A 14 -7.95 3.16 2.50
C LYS A 14 -6.61 2.56 2.06
N HIS A 15 -5.83 3.29 1.26
CA HIS A 15 -4.54 2.80 0.78
C HIS A 15 -3.51 2.65 1.90
N PHE A 16 -3.47 3.59 2.84
CA PHE A 16 -2.62 3.49 4.01
C PHE A 16 -2.98 2.28 4.87
N HIS A 17 -4.27 2.02 5.10
CA HIS A 17 -4.67 0.82 5.83
C HIS A 17 -4.27 -0.47 5.12
N SER A 18 -4.42 -0.56 3.79
CA SER A 18 -3.93 -1.70 3.01
C SER A 18 -2.42 -1.89 3.17
N LEU A 19 -1.65 -0.79 3.22
CA LEU A 19 -0.21 -0.81 3.41
C LEU A 19 0.19 -1.40 4.78
N THR A 20 -0.53 -1.06 5.85
CA THR A 20 -0.21 -1.55 7.21
C THR A 20 -0.47 -3.04 7.40
N GLN A 21 -1.25 -3.66 6.52
CA GLN A 21 -1.49 -5.12 6.57
C GLN A 21 -0.32 -5.93 6.01
N ILE A 22 0.68 -5.28 5.39
CA ILE A 22 1.82 -5.95 4.78
C ILE A 22 2.97 -5.96 5.80
N PRO A 23 3.42 -7.13 6.27
CA PRO A 23 4.56 -7.22 7.15
C PRO A 23 5.81 -6.64 6.48
N ARG A 24 6.39 -5.59 7.09
CA ARG A 24 7.65 -4.98 6.63
C ARG A 24 8.66 -4.85 7.78
N PRO A 25 9.17 -5.97 8.31
CA PRO A 25 10.34 -5.91 9.18
C PRO A 25 11.56 -5.45 8.38
N SER A 26 12.53 -4.84 9.07
CA SER A 26 13.77 -4.38 8.44
C SER A 26 14.46 -5.51 7.66
N GLY A 27 14.76 -5.26 6.38
CA GLY A 27 15.39 -6.23 5.48
C GLY A 27 14.42 -7.14 4.71
N TYR A 28 13.12 -7.14 5.02
CA TYR A 28 12.11 -7.93 4.31
C TYR A 28 11.25 -7.03 3.43
N MET A 29 11.80 -6.66 2.27
CA MET A 29 11.16 -5.71 1.34
C MET A 29 10.32 -6.39 0.26
N GLN A 30 10.52 -7.69 0.00
CA GLN A 30 9.85 -8.37 -1.12
C GLN A 30 8.31 -8.22 -1.10
N PRO A 31 7.59 -8.46 0.02
CA PRO A 31 6.13 -8.38 0.02
C PRO A 31 5.61 -6.96 -0.24
N ILE A 32 6.29 -5.95 0.31
CA ILE A 32 5.89 -4.55 0.12
C ILE A 32 6.21 -4.06 -1.29
N THR A 33 7.34 -4.47 -1.84
CA THR A 33 7.73 -4.11 -3.21
C THR A 33 6.75 -4.70 -4.22
N GLU A 34 6.39 -5.98 -4.08
CA GLU A 34 5.40 -6.62 -4.95
C GLU A 34 4.03 -5.93 -4.86
N PHE A 35 3.58 -5.60 -3.65
CA PHE A 35 2.34 -4.85 -3.46
C PHE A 35 2.35 -3.51 -4.19
N LEU A 36 3.43 -2.72 -4.08
CA LEU A 36 3.52 -1.40 -4.71
C LEU A 36 3.60 -1.50 -6.24
N LEU A 37 4.34 -2.46 -6.78
CA LEU A 37 4.39 -2.71 -8.22
C LEU A 37 3.01 -3.08 -8.77
N ASN A 38 2.30 -3.98 -8.08
CA ASN A 38 0.96 -4.40 -8.48
C ASN A 38 -0.06 -3.27 -8.34
N PHE A 39 0.08 -2.42 -7.32
CA PHE A 39 -0.74 -1.23 -7.15
C PHE A 39 -0.60 -0.26 -8.33
N GLY A 40 0.64 0.08 -8.72
CA GLY A 40 0.89 0.96 -9.86
C GLY A 40 0.43 0.37 -11.18
N ARG A 41 0.77 -0.91 -11.45
CA ARG A 41 0.31 -1.62 -12.65
C ARG A 41 -1.21 -1.74 -12.74
N GLY A 42 -1.88 -1.95 -11.61
CA GLY A 42 -3.36 -1.99 -11.54
C GLY A 42 -4.01 -0.65 -11.90
N LEU A 43 -3.27 0.45 -11.82
CA LEU A 43 -3.67 1.78 -12.28
C LEU A 43 -3.20 2.09 -13.71
N ASN A 44 -2.64 1.10 -14.43
CA ASN A 44 -1.96 1.24 -15.72
C ASN A 44 -0.80 2.25 -15.69
N LEU A 45 -0.11 2.36 -14.55
CA LEU A 45 1.09 3.18 -14.41
C LEU A 45 2.34 2.34 -14.62
N GLU A 46 3.38 2.96 -15.18
CA GLU A 46 4.71 2.36 -15.21
C GLU A 46 5.22 2.14 -13.78
N SER A 47 5.76 0.96 -13.49
CA SER A 47 6.22 0.59 -12.15
C SER A 47 7.36 -0.43 -12.24
N SER A 48 8.52 -0.03 -11.74
CA SER A 48 9.78 -0.78 -11.76
C SER A 48 10.44 -0.80 -10.39
N ILE A 49 11.42 -1.69 -10.24
CA ILE A 49 12.40 -1.69 -9.15
C ILE A 49 13.72 -1.30 -9.79
N ASP A 50 14.49 -0.44 -9.12
CA ASP A 50 15.85 -0.07 -9.53
C ASP A 50 16.88 -1.16 -9.18
#